data_AF-A0A0M4DJC2-F1
#
_entry.id   AF-A0A0M4DJC2-F1
#
_cell.length_a   1.000
_cell.length_b   1.000
_cell.length_c   1.000
_cell.angle_alpha   90.00
_cell.angle_beta   90.00
_cell.angle_gamma   90.00
#
_symmetry.space_group_name_H-M   'P 1'
#
loop_
_entity.id
_entity.type
_entity.pdbx_description
1 polymer ?
#
loop_
_entity_poly.entity_id
_entity_poly.type
_entity_poly.pdbx_seq_one_letter_code
_entity_poly.pdbx_strand_id
1 'polypeptide(L)'
;MIELIEKTMLAGIGAISLTQKKAEDLISDLRSQFNLSEEKGRELFDKLQQTARDNQKKLQEVAQNEVVAACERLGLVTRDEFDKVRKKVQHLEKQLKEAGK
;
A
#
# COMPACT_ATOMS: atom_id res chain seq x y z
N MET A 1 -16.55 -21.63 -3.31
CA MET A 1 -16.80 -21.22 -4.72
C MET A 1 -16.51 -19.75 -4.96
N ILE A 2 -17.02 -18.82 -4.14
CA ILE A 2 -16.74 -17.36 -4.27
C ILE A 2 -15.24 -17.03 -4.19
N GLU A 3 -14.50 -17.63 -3.25
CA GLU A 3 -13.04 -17.42 -3.13
C GLU A 3 -12.25 -17.89 -4.36
N LEU A 4 -12.72 -18.94 -5.05
CA LEU A 4 -12.05 -19.45 -6.25
C LEU A 4 -12.24 -18.47 -7.41
N ILE A 5 -13.40 -17.82 -7.47
CA ILE A 5 -13.75 -16.84 -8.50
C ILE A 5 -13.00 -15.53 -8.25
N GLU A 6 -12.90 -15.07 -7.01
CA GLU A 6 -12.03 -13.93 -6.65
C GLU A 6 -10.57 -14.18 -7.04
N LYS A 7 -10.03 -15.37 -6.73
CA LYS A 7 -8.64 -15.72 -7.07
C LYS A 7 -8.43 -15.86 -8.58
N THR A 8 -9.39 -16.42 -9.32
CA THR A 8 -9.29 -16.60 -10.78
C THR A 8 -9.43 -15.27 -11.51
N MET A 9 -10.28 -14.36 -11.01
CA MET A 9 -10.46 -13.03 -11.58
C MET A 9 -9.23 -12.14 -11.35
N LEU A 10 -8.64 -12.16 -10.15
CA LEU A 10 -7.40 -11.45 -9.84
C LEU A 10 -6.19 -11.98 -10.63
N ALA A 11 -6.13 -13.29 -10.89
CA ALA A 11 -5.11 -13.88 -11.75
C ALA A 11 -5.32 -13.55 -13.24
N GLY A 12 -6.58 -13.45 -13.69
CA GLY A 12 -6.94 -13.10 -15.07
C GLY A 12 -6.64 -11.65 -15.46
N ILE A 13 -6.79 -10.71 -14.52
CA ILE A 13 -6.51 -9.28 -14.73
C ILE A 13 -5.01 -9.02 -14.97
N GLY A 14 -4.12 -9.85 -14.43
CA GLY A 14 -2.67 -9.73 -14.64
C GLY A 14 -2.16 -10.34 -15.95
N ALA A 15 -2.80 -11.40 -16.46
CA ALA A 15 -2.35 -12.13 -17.64
C ALA A 15 -3.00 -11.67 -18.96
N ILE A 16 -4.11 -10.93 -18.88
CA ILE A 16 -4.89 -10.50 -20.04
C ILE A 16 -4.95 -8.98 -20.02
N SER A 17 -4.18 -8.34 -20.91
CA SER A 17 -4.35 -6.93 -21.23
C SER A 17 -5.84 -6.67 -21.52
N LEU A 18 -6.53 -5.96 -20.63
CA LEU A 18 -7.97 -5.70 -20.68
C LEU A 18 -8.29 -4.85 -21.92
N THR A 19 -8.63 -5.50 -23.03
CA THR A 19 -9.22 -4.84 -24.19
C THR A 19 -10.72 -4.69 -23.97
N GLN A 20 -11.30 -3.61 -24.50
CA GLN A 20 -12.71 -3.26 -24.30
C GLN A 20 -13.67 -4.44 -24.62
N LYS A 21 -13.34 -5.21 -25.65
CA LYS A 21 -14.10 -6.39 -26.08
C LYS A 21 -14.05 -7.55 -25.07
N LYS A 22 -12.88 -7.82 -24.45
CA LYS A 22 -12.76 -8.87 -23.42
C LYS A 22 -13.41 -8.47 -22.09
N ALA A 23 -13.50 -7.17 -21.80
CA ALA A 23 -14.22 -6.69 -20.63
C ALA A 23 -15.73 -6.93 -20.78
N GLU A 24 -16.30 -6.71 -21.98
CA GLU A 24 -17.70 -6.97 -22.27
C GLU A 24 -18.04 -8.47 -22.17
N ASP A 25 -17.20 -9.34 -22.73
CA ASP A 25 -17.38 -10.80 -22.65
C ASP A 25 -17.33 -11.30 -21.19
N LEU A 26 -16.39 -10.78 -20.38
CA LEU A 26 -16.31 -11.10 -18.94
C LEU A 26 -17.57 -10.67 -18.19
N ILE A 27 -18.10 -9.48 -18.46
CA ILE A 27 -19.32 -8.99 -17.81
C ILE A 27 -20.53 -9.85 -18.21
N SER A 28 -20.60 -10.27 -19.47
CA SER A 28 -21.64 -11.17 -19.99
C SER A 28 -21.56 -12.55 -19.32
N ASP A 29 -20.36 -13.13 -19.21
CA ASP A 29 -20.12 -14.42 -18.56
C ASP A 29 -20.40 -14.36 -17.05
N LEU A 30 -20.05 -13.26 -16.38
CA LEU A 30 -20.41 -13.07 -14.97
C LEU A 30 -21.94 -12.99 -14.78
N ARG A 31 -22.67 -12.35 -15.70
CA ARG A 31 -24.14 -12.28 -15.67
C ARG A 31 -24.82 -13.60 -16.00
N SER A 32 -24.23 -14.42 -16.85
CA SER A 32 -24.80 -15.71 -17.26
C SER A 32 -24.50 -16.81 -16.24
N GLN A 33 -23.28 -16.86 -15.70
CA GLN A 33 -22.86 -17.87 -14.72
C GLN A 33 -23.33 -17.54 -13.30
N PHE A 34 -23.45 -16.26 -12.97
CA PHE A 34 -24.13 -15.85 -11.77
C PHE A 34 -25.44 -15.15 -12.17
N ASN A 35 -26.57 -15.78 -11.88
CA ASN A 35 -27.86 -15.09 -11.72
C ASN A 35 -27.75 -14.08 -10.54
N LEU A 36 -26.95 -13.04 -10.71
CA LEU A 36 -26.82 -11.93 -9.78
C LEU A 36 -28.08 -11.11 -9.94
N SER A 37 -29.06 -11.37 -9.06
CA SER A 37 -30.01 -10.33 -8.69
C SER A 37 -29.22 -9.04 -8.43
N GLU A 38 -29.74 -7.88 -8.88
CA GLU A 38 -29.10 -6.57 -8.69
C GLU A 38 -28.60 -6.38 -7.24
N GLU A 39 -29.34 -6.93 -6.28
CA GLU A 39 -29.04 -6.91 -4.86
C GLU A 39 -27.73 -7.66 -4.49
N LYS A 40 -27.52 -8.86 -5.04
CA LYS A 40 -26.25 -9.61 -4.83
C LYS A 40 -25.08 -8.98 -5.58
N GLY A 41 -25.35 -8.36 -6.74
CA GLY A 41 -24.34 -7.59 -7.48
C GLY A 41 -23.85 -6.38 -6.68
N ARG A 42 -24.78 -5.68 -6.03
CA ARG A 42 -24.49 -4.54 -5.14
C ARG A 42 -23.64 -4.97 -3.95
N GLU A 43 -24.02 -6.05 -3.27
CA GLU A 43 -23.29 -6.57 -2.11
C GLU A 43 -21.84 -6.99 -2.46
N LEU A 44 -21.66 -7.66 -3.60
CA LEU A 44 -20.32 -8.02 -4.08
C LEU A 44 -19.48 -6.79 -4.45
N PHE A 45 -20.08 -5.80 -5.12
CA PHE A 45 -19.39 -4.56 -5.47
C PHE A 45 -18.94 -3.80 -4.22
N ASP A 46 -19.81 -3.68 -3.22
CA ASP A 46 -19.48 -3.00 -1.96
C ASP A 46 -18.37 -3.74 -1.21
N LYS A 47 -18.41 -5.08 -1.18
CA LYS A 47 -17.36 -5.91 -0.56
C LYS A 47 -16.02 -5.80 -1.29
N LEU A 48 -16.04 -5.79 -2.63
CA LEU A 48 -14.83 -5.58 -3.45
C LEU A 48 -14.25 -4.19 -3.23
N GLN A 49 -15.10 -3.16 -3.21
CA GLN A 49 -14.66 -1.79 -2.96
C GLN A 49 -14.03 -1.66 -1.57
N GLN A 50 -14.65 -2.24 -0.55
CA GLN A 50 -14.12 -2.23 0.82
C GLN A 50 -12.77 -2.96 0.89
N THR A 51 -12.69 -4.16 0.32
CA THR A 51 -11.46 -4.97 0.29
C THR A 51 -10.33 -4.26 -0.47
N ALA A 52 -10.66 -3.60 -1.58
CA ALA A 52 -9.69 -2.82 -2.34
C ALA A 52 -9.15 -1.64 -1.54
N ARG A 53 -10.01 -0.89 -0.83
CA ARG A 53 -9.59 0.21 0.06
C ARG A 53 -8.69 -0.28 1.19
N ASP A 54 -9.02 -1.40 1.81
CA ASP A 54 -8.24 -1.96 2.91
C ASP A 54 -6.88 -2.49 2.43
N ASN A 55 -6.84 -3.14 1.26
CA ASN A 55 -5.59 -3.58 0.64
C ASN A 55 -4.72 -2.40 0.20
N GLN A 56 -5.32 -1.32 -0.32
CA GLN A 56 -4.59 -0.12 -0.68
C GLN A 56 -3.88 0.50 0.53
N LYS A 57 -4.55 0.60 1.68
CA LYS A 57 -3.93 1.10 2.93
C LYS A 57 -2.76 0.23 3.37
N LYS A 58 -2.95 -1.09 3.41
CA LYS A 58 -1.88 -2.04 3.78
C LYS A 58 -0.68 -1.93 2.84
N LEU A 59 -0.91 -1.83 1.53
CA LEU A 59 0.16 -1.65 0.55
C LEU A 59 0.91 -0.32 0.78
N GLN A 60 0.19 0.75 1.09
CA GLN A 60 0.80 2.04 1.40
C GLN A 60 1.69 1.98 2.65
N GLU A 61 1.23 1.32 3.72
CA GLU A 61 2.02 1.10 4.93
C GLU A 61 3.28 0.27 4.66
N VAL A 62 3.15 -0.84 3.92
CA VAL A 62 4.30 -1.68 3.56
C VAL A 62 5.31 -0.91 2.72
N ALA A 63 4.85 -0.15 1.72
CA ALA A 63 5.72 0.67 0.89
C ALA A 63 6.45 1.74 1.71
N GLN A 64 5.75 2.39 2.64
CA GLN A 64 6.35 3.40 3.51
C GLN A 64 7.41 2.79 4.44
N ASN A 65 7.12 1.64 5.04
CA ASN A 65 8.06 0.92 5.89
C ASN A 65 9.31 0.45 5.11
N GLU A 66 9.15 -0.02 3.88
CA GLU A 66 10.29 -0.45 3.05
C GLU A 66 11.20 0.73 2.70
N VAL A 67 10.63 1.92 2.42
CA VAL A 67 11.42 3.14 2.19
C VAL A 67 12.20 3.53 3.45
N VAL A 68 11.58 3.50 4.63
CA VAL A 68 12.26 3.79 5.90
C VAL A 68 13.39 2.78 6.14
N ALA A 69 13.13 1.49 5.99
CA ALA A 69 14.14 0.44 6.15
C ALA A 69 15.29 0.56 5.12
N ALA A 70 15.00 1.01 3.89
CA ALA A 70 16.03 1.30 2.90
C ALA A 70 16.92 2.48 3.33
N CYS A 71 16.32 3.57 3.81
CA CYS A 71 17.06 4.72 4.34
C CYS A 71 17.96 4.32 5.52
N GLU A 72 17.46 3.52 6.45
CA GLU A 72 18.24 3.00 7.58
C GLU A 72 19.43 2.14 7.12
N ARG A 73 19.22 1.23 6.16
CA ARG A 73 20.30 0.39 5.57
C ARG A 73 21.39 1.22 4.91
N LEU A 74 21.04 2.36 4.34
CA LEU A 74 21.98 3.30 3.72
C LEU A 74 22.66 4.23 4.76
N GLY A 75 22.31 4.12 6.04
CA GLY A 75 22.84 4.96 7.11
C GLY A 75 22.30 6.39 7.08
N LEU A 76 21.17 6.63 6.40
CA LEU A 76 20.52 7.94 6.39
C LEU A 76 19.76 8.14 7.71
N VAL A 77 20.01 9.27 8.36
CA VAL A 77 19.29 9.69 9.57
C VAL A 77 18.22 10.71 9.21
N THR A 78 17.15 10.75 9.99
CA THR A 78 16.13 11.79 9.84
C THR A 78 16.71 13.17 10.19
N ARG A 79 16.05 14.23 9.69
CA ARG A 79 16.46 15.60 10.01
C ARG A 79 16.41 15.89 11.51
N ASP A 80 15.39 15.36 12.18
CA ASP A 80 15.20 15.54 13.62
C ASP A 80 16.30 14.86 14.44
N GLU A 81 16.72 13.66 14.06
CA GLU A 81 17.85 12.96 14.69
C GLU A 81 19.15 13.74 14.51
N PHE A 82 19.42 14.22 13.29
CA PHE A 82 20.57 15.06 13.01
C PHE A 82 20.58 16.33 13.86
N ASP A 83 19.45 17.04 13.93
CA ASP A 83 19.34 18.29 14.70
C ASP A 83 19.48 18.05 16.22
N LYS A 84 19.03 16.90 16.74
CA LYS A 84 19.29 16.49 18.13
C LYS A 84 20.78 16.31 18.40
N VAL A 85 21.50 15.62 17.52
CA VAL A 85 22.95 15.44 17.64
C VAL A 85 23.66 16.79 17.55
N ARG A 86 23.30 17.62 16.59
CA ARG A 86 23.86 18.97 16.41
C ARG A 86 23.73 19.82 17.67
N LYS A 87 22.55 19.84 18.30
CA LYS A 87 22.33 20.57 19.56
C LYS A 87 23.18 20.05 20.71
N LYS A 88 23.32 18.72 20.83
CA LYS A 88 24.20 18.10 21.84
C LYS A 88 25.66 18.49 21.63
N VAL A 89 26.14 18.47 20.38
CA VAL A 89 27.50 18.90 20.03
C VAL A 89 27.73 20.36 20.43
N GLN A 90 26.82 21.27 20.04
CA GLN A 90 26.92 22.69 20.41
C GLN A 90 26.94 22.91 21.94
N HIS A 91 26.16 22.13 22.68
CA HIS A 91 26.15 22.20 24.14
C HIS A 91 27.48 21.75 24.75
N LEU A 92 28.03 20.64 24.28
CA LEU A 92 29.33 20.12 24.72
C LEU A 92 30.48 21.07 24.36
N GLU A 93 30.47 21.64 23.16
CA GLU A 93 31.44 22.65 22.72
C GLU A 93 31.43 23.88 23.64
N LYS A 94 30.23 24.33 24.06
CA LYS A 94 30.09 25.44 25.00
C LYS A 94 30.65 25.10 26.38
N GLN A 95 30.33 23.91 26.91
CA GLN A 95 30.84 23.45 28.21
C GLN A 95 32.36 23.32 28.22
N LEU A 96 32.97 22.77 27.16
CA LEU A 96 34.43 22.66 27.05
C LEU A 96 35.10 24.03 27.02
N LYS A 97 34.49 25.00 26.33
CA LYS A 97 35.00 26.38 26.28
C LYS A 97 34.91 27.10 27.63
N GLU A 98 33.91 26.76 28.44
CA GLU A 98 33.74 27.30 29.80
C GLU A 98 34.68 26.62 30.81
N ALA A 99 34.94 25.32 30.67
CA ALA A 99 35.85 24.57 31.53
C ALA A 99 37.35 24.78 31.21
N GLY A 100 37.67 25.23 30.01
CA GLY A 100 39.04 25.57 29.59
C GLY A 100 39.44 27.03 29.84
N LYS A 101 38.58 27.83 30.49
CA LYS A 101 38.89 29.16 31.02
C LYS A 101 39.14 29.08 32.52
#